data_AF-A0A5J5AEX8-F1
#
_entry.id   AF-A0A5J5AEX8-F1
#
_cell.length_a   1.000
_cell.length_b   1.000
_cell.length_c   1.000
_cell.angle_alpha   90.00
_cell.angle_beta   90.00
_cell.angle_gamma   90.00
#
_symmetry.space_group_name_H-M   'P 1'
#
loop_
_entity.id
_entity.type
_entity.pdbx_description
1 polymer ?
#
loop_
_entity_poly.entity_id
_entity_poly.type
_entity_poly.pdbx_seq_one_letter_code
_entity_poly.pdbx_strand_id
1 'polypeptide(L)'
;MATVFSTNMLIHFLLLVSTLHCTLEARRLTESTQDQPQLLFKYHNGTLLTGKISINLIWYGNFKPSQKAIVSDFITSLSSSPSQSPPSVATWWKMIENYYHLVNAKKPSSLSLSLGKQILDETYSLGKMLTQKRIIQLASKGEQINAINVVLTSSDVTVDGFCSSRCGTHGSSKSALVKGKNYKFAYIWVGNSETQCPGYCAWPFHQPIYGPQSPPLVAPNNDVGLDGMVINLASLLAGTATSPFGNGFFQGPASAPLEAASACPGVYAKNAYPGYAGDLLVDPSTGASYNAHGTNARRLTESTQDQPQLLFKYHNGTLLNGKISINLIWYGKFKPSQKAIVSDFITSLSSSPSQSQPSVATWWKTIEKYYHLADAKKPASLSLSIGKQKLDETYSLGKSLTQKQIIQLASKGEQINAINVVLTSSDVIVDRFCSSRCGTHGSSKSALVKGKNYKFAYIWVGNSETQCPGYCAWPFHQPIYGPQSPPLVAPNNDVGLDGMVINLASLLAGTATNPFGNGFFQGPAGAPLEAASACPGVYAKNAYPGYAGDLLVDPTTGASYNAHGANGRKYLLPAIYDPSTSTCSTLV
;
A
#
# COMPACT_ATOMS: atom_id res chain seq x y z
N MET A 1 76.06 -41.45 1.22
CA MET A 1 75.45 -42.31 0.19
C MET A 1 73.97 -41.94 0.10
N ALA A 2 73.55 -41.55 -1.11
CA ALA A 2 72.21 -41.64 -1.69
C ALA A 2 70.99 -41.01 -0.97
N THR A 3 70.47 -39.92 -1.58
CA THR A 3 69.05 -39.67 -1.99
C THR A 3 67.95 -39.92 -0.95
N VAL A 4 67.10 -38.96 -0.57
CA VAL A 4 65.99 -38.41 -1.38
C VAL A 4 65.68 -36.96 -0.99
N PHE A 5 65.88 -36.02 -1.92
CA PHE A 5 65.28 -34.68 -1.96
C PHE A 5 64.55 -34.57 -3.31
N SER A 6 63.23 -34.45 -3.34
CA SER A 6 62.46 -33.74 -4.38
C SER A 6 60.96 -34.01 -4.28
N THR A 7 60.25 -33.17 -3.53
CA THR A 7 58.84 -32.83 -3.78
C THR A 7 58.58 -31.42 -3.25
N ASN A 8 59.33 -30.42 -3.75
CA ASN A 8 58.96 -29.02 -3.55
C ASN A 8 59.42 -28.07 -4.68
N MET A 9 59.58 -28.62 -5.89
CA MET A 9 59.95 -27.87 -7.10
C MET A 9 58.95 -28.11 -8.24
N LEU A 10 57.65 -28.18 -7.92
CA LEU A 10 56.58 -28.11 -8.92
C LEU A 10 55.48 -27.07 -8.60
N ILE A 11 55.55 -26.39 -7.45
CA ILE A 11 54.51 -25.43 -7.03
C ILE A 11 54.97 -23.96 -7.20
N HIS A 12 56.25 -23.70 -7.47
CA HIS A 12 56.76 -22.35 -7.74
C HIS A 12 56.95 -21.98 -9.21
N PHE A 13 56.68 -22.89 -10.16
CA PHE A 13 56.68 -22.57 -11.59
C PHE A 13 55.30 -22.16 -12.13
N LEU A 14 54.24 -22.25 -11.32
CA LEU A 14 52.88 -21.83 -11.67
C LEU A 14 52.48 -20.45 -11.09
N LEU A 15 53.42 -19.74 -10.47
CA LEU A 15 53.14 -18.47 -9.77
C LEU A 15 54.01 -17.29 -10.22
N LEU A 16 54.74 -17.43 -11.34
CA LEU A 16 55.65 -16.38 -11.85
C LEU A 16 55.60 -16.17 -13.37
N VAL A 17 54.51 -16.58 -14.02
CA VAL A 17 54.16 -16.17 -15.39
C VAL A 17 52.72 -15.68 -15.39
N SER A 18 52.49 -14.43 -14.98
CA SER A 18 51.32 -13.61 -15.40
C SER A 18 51.33 -12.20 -14.79
N THR A 19 52.49 -11.64 -14.45
CA THR A 19 52.61 -10.20 -14.18
C THR A 19 53.45 -9.56 -15.27
N LEU A 20 52.85 -8.57 -15.93
CA LEU A 20 53.35 -7.74 -17.03
C LEU A 20 53.36 -8.37 -18.42
N HIS A 21 52.25 -8.21 -19.15
CA HIS A 21 52.27 -7.54 -20.45
C HIS A 21 51.09 -6.55 -20.49
N CYS A 22 51.40 -5.26 -20.30
CA CYS A 22 50.52 -4.15 -20.61
C CYS A 22 50.66 -3.85 -22.10
N THR A 23 49.63 -4.13 -22.90
CA THR A 23 49.37 -3.39 -24.13
C THR A 23 47.88 -3.04 -24.17
N LEU A 24 47.63 -1.74 -24.34
CA LEU A 24 46.31 -1.14 -24.52
C LEU A 24 45.58 -1.82 -25.68
N GLU A 25 44.37 -2.29 -25.43
CA GLU A 25 43.31 -2.34 -26.43
C GLU A 25 41.96 -2.32 -25.72
N ALA A 26 41.17 -1.29 -26.02
CA ALA A 26 39.85 -1.06 -25.47
C ALA A 26 38.90 -2.19 -25.91
N ARG A 27 38.76 -3.23 -25.08
CA ARG A 27 37.62 -4.15 -25.19
C ARG A 27 36.42 -3.49 -24.53
N ARG A 28 35.56 -2.97 -25.40
CA ARG A 28 34.16 -2.63 -25.14
C ARG A 28 33.47 -3.88 -24.58
N LEU A 29 33.42 -4.02 -23.27
CA LEU A 29 32.55 -4.98 -22.60
C LEU A 29 31.14 -4.44 -22.74
N THR A 30 30.42 -5.00 -23.71
CA THR A 30 28.95 -4.95 -23.73
C THR A 30 28.46 -5.45 -22.39
N GLU A 31 28.01 -4.50 -21.59
CA GLU A 31 27.15 -4.65 -20.44
C GLU A 31 26.05 -5.65 -20.82
N SER A 32 26.19 -6.89 -20.37
CA SER A 32 25.07 -7.80 -20.32
C SER A 32 24.20 -7.29 -19.17
N THR A 33 23.35 -6.32 -19.49
CA THR A 33 22.15 -6.01 -18.73
C THR A 33 21.38 -7.32 -18.59
N GLN A 34 21.64 -8.05 -17.51
CA GLN A 34 20.71 -9.04 -17.05
C GLN A 34 19.53 -8.24 -16.50
N ASP A 35 18.64 -7.85 -17.41
CA ASP A 35 17.34 -7.26 -17.12
C ASP A 35 16.68 -8.15 -16.06
N GLN A 36 16.70 -7.71 -14.80
CA GLN A 36 15.69 -8.15 -13.87
C GLN A 36 14.35 -7.78 -14.52
N PRO A 37 13.48 -8.74 -14.83
CA PRO A 37 12.28 -8.44 -15.58
C PRO A 37 11.44 -7.51 -14.73
N GLN A 38 11.32 -6.26 -15.18
CA GLN A 38 10.20 -5.40 -14.84
C GLN A 38 8.97 -6.29 -14.88
N LEU A 39 8.29 -6.45 -13.74
CA LEU A 39 7.08 -7.27 -13.61
C LEU A 39 5.98 -6.54 -14.38
N LEU A 40 6.05 -6.56 -15.71
CA LEU A 40 5.04 -6.03 -16.60
C LEU A 40 3.80 -6.91 -16.46
N PHE A 41 2.63 -6.28 -16.50
CA PHE A 41 1.38 -6.98 -16.73
C PHE A 41 1.44 -7.67 -18.10
N LYS A 42 1.61 -9.00 -18.09
CA LYS A 42 1.91 -9.78 -19.30
C LYS A 42 0.75 -10.69 -19.66
N TYR A 43 0.60 -10.91 -20.95
CA TYR A 43 -0.23 -11.98 -21.48
C TYR A 43 0.58 -13.28 -21.49
N HIS A 44 0.07 -14.33 -20.84
CA HIS A 44 0.76 -15.62 -20.72
C HIS A 44 0.24 -16.65 -21.73
N ASN A 45 -0.27 -16.17 -22.88
CA ASN A 45 -0.79 -16.98 -23.98
C ASN A 45 -1.95 -17.94 -23.60
N GLY A 46 -2.63 -17.70 -22.48
CA GLY A 46 -3.81 -18.45 -22.08
C GLY A 46 -5.12 -17.89 -22.60
N THR A 47 -6.23 -18.46 -22.15
CA THR A 47 -7.55 -18.14 -22.70
C THR A 47 -8.08 -16.84 -22.13
N LEU A 48 -8.71 -16.01 -22.96
CA LEU A 48 -9.62 -14.94 -22.52
C LEU A 48 -11.06 -15.40 -22.78
N LEU A 49 -12.02 -14.87 -22.00
CA LEU A 49 -13.44 -15.15 -22.29
C LEU A 49 -13.89 -14.40 -23.54
N THR A 50 -14.53 -15.09 -24.47
CA THR A 50 -15.00 -14.49 -25.73
C THR A 50 -16.39 -14.98 -26.10
N GLY A 51 -17.13 -14.18 -26.85
CA GLY A 51 -18.49 -14.48 -27.29
C GLY A 51 -19.56 -13.98 -26.33
N LYS A 52 -20.74 -14.60 -26.39
CA LYS A 52 -21.88 -14.28 -25.52
C LYS A 52 -21.82 -15.16 -24.28
N ILE A 53 -21.61 -14.54 -23.11
CA ILE A 53 -21.45 -15.22 -21.84
C ILE A 53 -22.56 -14.80 -20.86
N SER A 54 -23.25 -15.78 -20.30
CA SER A 54 -24.31 -15.59 -19.31
C SER A 54 -23.72 -15.50 -17.89
N ILE A 55 -24.09 -14.49 -17.11
CA ILE A 55 -23.71 -14.36 -15.70
C ILE A 55 -24.86 -14.88 -14.84
N ASN A 56 -24.71 -16.11 -14.32
CA ASN A 56 -25.69 -16.68 -13.41
C ASN A 56 -25.39 -16.25 -11.99
N LEU A 57 -26.41 -15.82 -11.25
CA LEU A 57 -26.28 -15.42 -9.84
C LEU A 57 -26.84 -16.51 -8.94
N ILE A 58 -26.01 -17.03 -8.03
CA ILE A 58 -26.38 -18.01 -7.02
C ILE A 58 -26.39 -17.30 -5.67
N TRP A 59 -27.58 -16.94 -5.21
CA TRP A 59 -27.82 -16.24 -3.95
C TRP A 59 -27.90 -17.25 -2.81
N TYR A 60 -26.89 -17.27 -1.94
CA TYR A 60 -26.80 -18.21 -0.83
C TYR A 60 -27.00 -17.49 0.51
N GLY A 61 -28.11 -17.80 1.17
CA GLY A 61 -28.57 -17.15 2.40
C GLY A 61 -29.55 -16.01 2.17
N ASN A 62 -29.80 -15.21 3.21
CA ASN A 62 -30.89 -14.24 3.20
C ASN A 62 -30.46 -12.88 2.61
N PHE A 63 -31.00 -12.54 1.44
CA PHE A 63 -30.82 -11.23 0.80
C PHE A 63 -32.15 -10.52 0.63
N LYS A 64 -32.21 -9.24 0.97
CA LYS A 64 -33.40 -8.42 0.72
C LYS A 64 -33.62 -8.25 -0.79
N PRO A 65 -34.86 -8.05 -1.26
CA PRO A 65 -35.13 -7.77 -2.67
C PRO A 65 -34.34 -6.58 -3.22
N SER A 66 -34.14 -5.53 -2.43
CA SER A 66 -33.31 -4.37 -2.81
C SER A 66 -31.84 -4.74 -3.06
N GLN A 67 -31.30 -5.64 -2.23
CA GLN A 67 -29.92 -6.11 -2.37
C GLN A 67 -29.74 -6.95 -3.63
N LYS A 68 -30.73 -7.79 -3.96
CA LYS A 68 -30.77 -8.56 -5.21
C LYS A 68 -30.83 -7.66 -6.44
N ALA A 69 -31.62 -6.57 -6.36
CA ALA A 69 -31.75 -5.59 -7.42
C ALA A 69 -30.44 -4.84 -7.70
N ILE A 70 -29.73 -4.37 -6.66
CA ILE A 70 -28.45 -3.66 -6.81
C ILE A 70 -27.45 -4.46 -7.67
N VAL A 71 -27.25 -5.74 -7.35
CA VAL A 71 -26.30 -6.59 -8.10
C VAL A 71 -26.83 -6.92 -9.50
N SER A 72 -28.13 -7.23 -9.64
CA SER A 72 -28.73 -7.54 -10.95
C SER A 72 -28.65 -6.35 -11.91
N ASP A 73 -28.88 -5.15 -11.40
CA ASP A 73 -28.80 -3.90 -12.16
C ASP A 73 -27.35 -3.58 -12.54
N PHE A 74 -26.39 -3.81 -11.64
CA PHE A 74 -24.96 -3.70 -11.98
C PHE A 74 -24.59 -4.63 -13.14
N ILE A 75 -24.96 -5.92 -13.07
CA ILE A 75 -24.67 -6.88 -14.15
C ILE A 75 -25.32 -6.47 -15.47
N THR A 76 -26.56 -6.01 -15.43
CA THR A 76 -27.29 -5.53 -16.61
C THR A 76 -26.60 -4.29 -17.22
N SER A 77 -26.01 -3.45 -16.38
CA SER A 77 -25.32 -2.22 -16.79
C SER A 77 -23.98 -2.48 -17.51
N LEU A 78 -23.42 -3.70 -17.47
CA LEU A 78 -22.18 -4.03 -18.18
C LEU A 78 -22.33 -4.03 -19.70
N SER A 79 -23.55 -4.28 -20.19
CA SER A 79 -23.85 -4.46 -21.61
C SER A 79 -24.88 -3.46 -22.15
N SER A 80 -25.24 -2.45 -21.36
CA SER A 80 -26.11 -1.38 -21.84
C SER A 80 -25.39 -0.50 -22.85
N SER A 81 -26.14 0.05 -23.80
CA SER A 81 -25.64 1.15 -24.64
C SER A 81 -25.09 2.26 -23.74
N PRO A 82 -23.92 2.85 -24.04
CA PRO A 82 -23.37 3.94 -23.25
C PRO A 82 -24.44 5.01 -23.03
N SER A 83 -24.77 5.29 -21.77
CA SER A 83 -25.81 6.27 -21.45
C SER A 83 -25.38 7.66 -21.92
N GLN A 84 -26.34 8.57 -22.06
CA GLN A 84 -26.08 9.99 -22.34
C GLN A 84 -25.37 10.73 -21.18
N SER A 85 -25.06 10.05 -20.06
CA SER A 85 -24.45 10.63 -18.85
C SER A 85 -23.15 9.89 -18.48
N PRO A 86 -22.02 10.14 -19.16
CA PRO A 86 -20.72 9.62 -18.74
C PRO A 86 -20.30 10.20 -17.39
N PRO A 87 -19.60 9.43 -16.52
CA PRO A 87 -19.14 8.04 -16.70
C PRO A 87 -20.21 6.97 -16.38
N SER A 88 -20.21 5.84 -17.11
CA SER A 88 -21.14 4.72 -16.91
C SER A 88 -20.45 3.37 -16.74
N VAL A 89 -21.13 2.39 -16.13
CA VAL A 89 -20.61 1.02 -15.94
C VAL A 89 -20.26 0.37 -17.28
N ALA A 90 -21.07 0.56 -18.32
CA ALA A 90 -20.79 0.06 -19.66
C ALA A 90 -19.51 0.69 -20.25
N THR A 91 -19.30 1.99 -20.06
CA THR A 91 -18.08 2.67 -20.52
C THR A 91 -16.85 2.16 -19.78
N TRP A 92 -16.96 1.91 -18.48
CA TRP A 92 -15.91 1.29 -17.68
C TRP A 92 -15.60 -0.13 -18.17
N TRP A 93 -16.63 -0.96 -18.36
CA TRP A 93 -16.48 -2.34 -18.82
C TRP A 93 -15.82 -2.42 -20.22
N LYS A 94 -16.11 -1.45 -21.08
CA LYS A 94 -15.51 -1.36 -22.42
C LYS A 94 -13.97 -1.28 -22.39
N MET A 95 -13.35 -0.82 -21.31
CA MET A 95 -11.90 -0.86 -21.17
C MET A 95 -11.32 -2.29 -21.25
N ILE A 96 -12.13 -3.32 -20.96
CA ILE A 96 -11.71 -4.71 -21.11
C ILE A 96 -11.42 -5.06 -22.58
N GLU A 97 -12.04 -4.37 -23.55
CA GLU A 97 -11.78 -4.55 -24.99
C GLU A 97 -10.30 -4.32 -25.33
N ASN A 98 -9.62 -3.42 -24.61
CA ASN A 98 -8.20 -3.12 -24.81
C ASN A 98 -7.32 -4.36 -24.65
N TYR A 99 -7.65 -5.27 -23.73
CA TYR A 99 -6.89 -6.52 -23.55
C TYR A 99 -7.00 -7.44 -24.76
N TYR A 100 -8.16 -7.54 -25.40
CA TYR A 100 -8.33 -8.35 -26.61
C TYR A 100 -7.59 -7.74 -27.82
N HIS A 101 -7.55 -6.41 -27.92
CA HIS A 101 -6.78 -5.71 -28.93
C HIS A 101 -5.27 -5.99 -28.82
N LEU A 102 -4.76 -6.10 -27.58
CA LEU A 102 -3.35 -6.46 -27.34
C LEU A 102 -3.00 -7.88 -27.79
N VAL A 103 -3.96 -8.82 -27.75
CA VAL A 103 -3.76 -10.20 -28.19
C VAL A 103 -3.86 -10.33 -29.71
N ASN A 104 -4.85 -9.69 -30.35
CA ASN A 104 -5.02 -9.73 -31.80
C ASN A 104 -5.63 -8.43 -32.34
N ALA A 105 -4.76 -7.51 -32.77
CA ALA A 105 -5.14 -6.21 -33.29
C ALA A 105 -5.95 -6.27 -34.61
N LYS A 106 -5.82 -7.34 -35.41
CA LYS A 106 -6.45 -7.45 -36.73
C LYS A 106 -7.89 -7.96 -36.68
N LYS A 107 -8.22 -8.78 -35.68
CA LYS A 107 -9.58 -9.30 -35.44
C LYS A 107 -9.78 -9.56 -33.95
N PRO A 108 -9.98 -8.50 -33.16
CA PRO A 108 -10.17 -8.65 -31.71
C PRO A 108 -11.43 -9.47 -31.46
N SER A 109 -11.32 -10.45 -30.57
CA SER A 109 -12.50 -11.18 -30.10
C SER A 109 -13.30 -10.26 -29.19
N SER A 110 -14.64 -10.30 -29.27
CA SER A 110 -15.51 -9.52 -28.40
C SER A 110 -16.07 -10.38 -27.28
N LEU A 111 -16.31 -9.75 -26.12
CA LEU A 111 -17.02 -10.36 -24.99
C LEU A 111 -18.30 -9.56 -24.75
N SER A 112 -19.44 -10.25 -24.78
CA SER A 112 -20.74 -9.69 -24.42
C SER A 112 -21.26 -10.45 -23.22
N LEU A 113 -21.56 -9.73 -22.14
CA LEU A 113 -22.10 -10.30 -20.91
C LEU A 113 -23.61 -10.08 -20.86
N SER A 114 -24.36 -11.00 -20.28
CA SER A 114 -25.77 -10.79 -20.01
C SER A 114 -26.15 -11.40 -18.67
N LEU A 115 -27.09 -10.78 -17.96
CA LEU A 115 -27.68 -11.38 -16.77
C LEU A 115 -28.34 -12.71 -17.15
N GLY A 116 -27.92 -13.77 -16.45
CA GLY A 116 -28.37 -15.14 -16.65
C GLY A 116 -29.40 -15.57 -15.62
N LYS A 117 -29.43 -16.88 -15.34
CA LYS A 117 -30.32 -17.45 -14.34
C LYS A 117 -29.94 -16.98 -12.94
N GLN A 118 -30.97 -16.74 -12.12
CA GLN A 118 -30.80 -16.50 -10.70
C GLN A 118 -31.29 -17.71 -9.91
N ILE A 119 -30.42 -18.27 -9.07
CA ILE A 119 -30.69 -19.43 -8.22
C ILE A 119 -30.71 -18.94 -6.78
N LEU A 120 -31.79 -19.24 -6.05
CA LEU A 120 -31.95 -18.85 -4.65
C LEU A 120 -31.76 -20.07 -3.75
N ASP A 121 -30.94 -19.91 -2.70
CA ASP A 121 -30.66 -20.92 -1.68
C ASP A 121 -30.74 -20.26 -0.29
N GLU A 122 -31.97 -19.90 0.10
CA GLU A 122 -32.25 -19.17 1.34
C GLU A 122 -32.30 -20.08 2.57
N THR A 123 -32.27 -21.41 2.37
CA THR A 123 -32.31 -22.43 3.43
C THR A 123 -30.92 -22.86 3.90
N TYR A 124 -29.86 -22.27 3.35
CA TYR A 124 -28.46 -22.61 3.66
C TYR A 124 -28.18 -24.11 3.43
N SER A 125 -28.43 -24.61 2.21
CA SER A 125 -28.39 -26.06 1.92
C SER A 125 -27.07 -26.77 2.26
N LEU A 126 -25.96 -26.03 2.41
CA LEU A 126 -24.64 -26.53 2.81
C LEU A 126 -24.16 -25.97 4.16
N GLY A 127 -25.07 -25.39 4.97
CA GLY A 127 -24.77 -24.71 6.23
C GLY A 127 -24.22 -23.29 6.07
N LYS A 128 -24.10 -22.56 7.19
CA LYS A 128 -23.60 -21.17 7.21
C LYS A 128 -22.08 -21.03 7.19
N MET A 129 -21.35 -22.14 7.24
CA MET A 129 -19.89 -22.18 7.14
C MET A 129 -19.50 -22.92 5.86
N LEU A 130 -18.88 -22.22 4.92
CA LEU A 130 -18.54 -22.74 3.61
C LEU A 130 -17.03 -22.81 3.40
N THR A 131 -16.58 -23.98 2.94
CA THR A 131 -15.22 -24.16 2.42
C THR A 131 -15.19 -23.85 0.92
N GLN A 132 -13.99 -23.69 0.35
CA GLN A 132 -13.83 -23.49 -1.09
C GLN A 132 -14.51 -24.60 -1.92
N LYS A 133 -14.46 -25.85 -1.44
CA LYS A 133 -15.11 -26.99 -2.12
C LYS A 133 -16.63 -26.82 -2.17
N ARG A 134 -17.24 -26.28 -1.11
CA ARG A 134 -18.69 -25.99 -1.06
C ARG A 134 -19.07 -24.82 -1.95
N ILE A 135 -18.21 -23.80 -2.08
CA ILE A 135 -18.41 -22.72 -3.06
C ILE A 135 -18.46 -23.26 -4.49
N ILE A 136 -17.52 -24.13 -4.87
CA ILE A 136 -17.52 -24.76 -6.20
C ILE A 136 -18.78 -25.62 -6.39
N GLN A 137 -19.24 -26.33 -5.36
CA GLN A 137 -20.49 -27.09 -5.40
C GLN A 137 -21.70 -26.19 -5.65
N LEU A 138 -21.78 -25.01 -5.00
CA LEU A 138 -22.84 -24.04 -5.26
C LEU A 138 -22.76 -23.49 -6.69
N ALA A 139 -21.56 -23.12 -7.16
CA ALA A 139 -21.35 -22.63 -8.51
C ALA A 139 -21.74 -23.67 -9.58
N SER A 140 -21.58 -24.97 -9.28
CA SER A 140 -21.96 -26.06 -10.18
C SER A 140 -23.47 -26.21 -10.42
N LYS A 141 -24.31 -25.56 -9.58
CA LYS A 141 -25.77 -25.50 -9.79
C LYS A 141 -26.15 -24.63 -11.00
N GLY A 142 -25.26 -23.72 -11.42
CA GLY A 142 -25.46 -22.87 -12.59
C GLY A 142 -25.13 -23.55 -13.91
N GLU A 143 -25.23 -22.81 -15.01
CA GLU A 143 -24.92 -23.34 -16.34
C GLU A 143 -23.41 -23.54 -16.53
N GLN A 144 -23.03 -24.55 -17.30
CA GLN A 144 -21.62 -25.01 -17.39
C GLN A 144 -20.96 -24.65 -18.73
N ILE A 145 -21.72 -24.06 -19.66
CA ILE A 145 -21.28 -23.71 -21.02
C ILE A 145 -21.58 -22.24 -21.23
N ASN A 146 -20.62 -21.48 -21.76
CA ASN A 146 -20.75 -20.05 -22.06
C ASN A 146 -21.34 -19.24 -20.88
N ALA A 147 -20.90 -19.57 -19.67
CA ALA A 147 -21.43 -18.97 -18.45
C ALA A 147 -20.36 -18.72 -17.39
N ILE A 148 -20.60 -17.69 -16.57
CA ILE A 148 -19.90 -17.42 -15.31
C ILE A 148 -20.92 -17.64 -14.20
N ASN A 149 -20.59 -18.51 -13.24
CA ASN A 149 -21.46 -18.77 -12.09
C ASN A 149 -20.95 -17.98 -10.88
N VAL A 150 -21.70 -16.95 -10.46
CA VAL A 150 -21.36 -16.05 -9.37
C VAL A 150 -22.11 -16.48 -8.10
N VAL A 151 -21.39 -16.97 -7.10
CA VAL A 151 -21.93 -17.30 -5.78
C VAL A 151 -21.87 -16.07 -4.88
N LEU A 152 -23.01 -15.61 -4.40
CA LEU A 152 -23.16 -14.44 -3.54
C LEU A 152 -23.61 -14.93 -2.16
N THR A 153 -22.81 -14.74 -1.11
CA THR A 153 -23.15 -15.18 0.25
C THR A 153 -23.63 -14.01 1.11
N SER A 154 -24.74 -14.19 1.83
CA SER A 154 -25.30 -13.17 2.73
C SER A 154 -24.36 -12.86 3.90
N SER A 155 -24.62 -11.76 4.61
CA SER A 155 -23.72 -11.24 5.66
C SER A 155 -23.58 -12.18 6.85
N ASP A 156 -24.52 -13.10 7.05
CA ASP A 156 -24.51 -14.11 8.11
C ASP A 156 -23.88 -15.46 7.70
N VAL A 157 -23.23 -15.53 6.54
CA VAL A 157 -22.51 -16.72 6.06
C VAL A 157 -21.00 -16.50 6.17
N THR A 158 -20.32 -17.43 6.83
CA THR A 158 -18.85 -17.46 6.95
C THR A 158 -18.26 -18.31 5.83
N VAL A 159 -17.19 -17.82 5.21
CA VAL A 159 -16.45 -18.54 4.17
C VAL A 159 -14.96 -18.54 4.50
N ASP A 160 -14.28 -19.66 4.26
CA ASP A 160 -12.83 -19.77 4.53
C ASP A 160 -12.04 -18.65 3.84
N GLY A 161 -11.24 -17.91 4.64
CA GLY A 161 -10.40 -16.82 4.16
C GLY A 161 -11.15 -15.49 3.90
N PHE A 162 -12.48 -15.47 4.03
CA PHE A 162 -13.27 -14.23 4.01
C PHE A 162 -12.81 -13.31 5.14
N CYS A 163 -12.79 -11.99 4.90
CA CYS A 163 -12.46 -10.99 5.92
C CYS A 163 -11.04 -11.04 6.50
N SER A 164 -10.19 -11.93 6.01
CA SER A 164 -8.84 -12.16 6.51
C SER A 164 -7.81 -12.10 5.39
N SER A 165 -8.12 -12.72 4.26
CA SER A 165 -7.23 -12.74 3.08
C SER A 165 -7.89 -12.22 1.80
N ARG A 166 -9.23 -12.24 1.74
CA ARG A 166 -10.00 -11.94 0.53
C ARG A 166 -11.44 -11.56 0.83
N CYS A 167 -12.04 -10.86 -0.10
CA CYS A 167 -13.45 -10.46 -0.10
C CYS A 167 -14.30 -11.23 -1.13
N GLY A 168 -13.60 -11.99 -1.98
CA GLY A 168 -14.15 -12.86 -2.99
C GLY A 168 -13.03 -13.65 -3.67
N THR A 169 -13.38 -14.52 -4.60
CA THR A 169 -12.44 -15.28 -5.42
C THR A 169 -13.05 -15.55 -6.78
N HIS A 170 -12.21 -15.78 -7.78
CA HIS A 170 -12.65 -16.35 -9.04
C HIS A 170 -11.76 -17.54 -9.38
N GLY A 171 -12.25 -18.41 -10.24
CA GLY A 171 -11.49 -19.55 -10.69
C GLY A 171 -12.27 -20.39 -11.68
N SER A 172 -11.81 -21.62 -11.89
CA SER A 172 -12.50 -22.55 -12.77
C SER A 172 -12.61 -23.94 -12.17
N SER A 173 -13.62 -24.67 -12.60
CA SER A 173 -13.81 -26.06 -12.24
C SER A 173 -14.23 -26.87 -13.47
N LYS A 174 -14.05 -28.20 -13.38
CA LYS A 174 -14.51 -29.13 -14.42
C LYS A 174 -16.01 -29.38 -14.22
N SER A 175 -16.78 -29.31 -15.29
CA SER A 175 -18.18 -29.66 -15.32
C SER A 175 -18.37 -31.16 -15.11
N ALA A 176 -19.60 -31.55 -14.74
CA ALA A 176 -20.05 -32.92 -14.95
C ALA A 176 -19.99 -33.28 -16.45
N LEU A 177 -19.96 -34.57 -16.77
CA LEU A 177 -19.92 -35.10 -18.14
C LEU A 177 -21.17 -34.65 -18.91
N VAL A 178 -21.02 -33.72 -19.86
CA VAL A 178 -22.12 -33.27 -20.74
C VAL A 178 -21.84 -33.81 -22.14
N LYS A 179 -22.71 -34.69 -22.65
CA LYS A 179 -22.57 -35.33 -23.98
C LYS A 179 -21.19 -36.00 -24.22
N GLY A 180 -20.66 -36.70 -23.21
CA GLY A 180 -19.38 -37.42 -23.35
C GLY A 180 -18.12 -36.55 -23.22
N LYS A 181 -18.24 -35.24 -22.97
CA LYS A 181 -17.11 -34.31 -22.83
C LYS A 181 -17.14 -33.59 -21.47
N ASN A 182 -15.95 -33.35 -20.93
CA ASN A 182 -15.75 -32.49 -19.75
C ASN A 182 -15.49 -31.06 -20.23
N TYR A 183 -16.28 -30.10 -19.76
CA TYR A 183 -16.06 -28.68 -20.01
C TYR A 183 -15.46 -28.03 -18.76
N LYS A 184 -14.71 -26.93 -18.92
CA LYS A 184 -14.35 -26.08 -17.78
C LYS A 184 -15.33 -24.91 -17.74
N PHE A 185 -15.81 -24.58 -16.56
CA PHE A 185 -16.62 -23.38 -16.34
C PHE A 185 -15.90 -22.43 -15.38
N ALA A 186 -16.11 -21.14 -15.57
CA ALA A 186 -15.61 -20.11 -14.67
C ALA A 186 -16.62 -19.86 -13.55
N TYR A 187 -16.13 -19.60 -12.35
CA TYR A 187 -16.95 -19.22 -11.21
C TYR A 187 -16.33 -18.04 -10.47
N ILE A 188 -17.20 -17.29 -9.81
CA ILE A 188 -16.84 -16.21 -8.90
C ILE A 188 -17.56 -16.47 -7.58
N TRP A 189 -16.93 -16.12 -6.46
CA TRP A 189 -17.61 -15.95 -5.19
C TRP A 189 -17.32 -14.56 -4.61
N VAL A 190 -18.34 -13.93 -4.04
CA VAL A 190 -18.23 -12.67 -3.29
C VAL A 190 -19.06 -12.77 -2.02
N GLY A 191 -18.51 -12.34 -0.89
CA GLY A 191 -19.22 -12.31 0.39
C GLY A 191 -19.71 -10.92 0.77
N ASN A 192 -20.90 -10.83 1.37
CA ASN A 192 -21.37 -9.60 2.00
C ASN A 192 -20.62 -9.37 3.31
N SER A 193 -19.85 -8.28 3.38
CA SER A 193 -18.97 -7.97 4.51
C SER A 193 -19.61 -7.14 5.63
N GLU A 194 -20.86 -6.71 5.45
CA GLU A 194 -21.58 -5.76 6.31
C GLU A 194 -21.38 -6.00 7.82
N THR A 195 -21.48 -7.26 8.26
CA THR A 195 -21.43 -7.63 9.68
C THR A 195 -20.10 -8.23 10.14
N GLN A 196 -19.25 -8.66 9.20
CA GLN A 196 -18.02 -9.41 9.52
C GLN A 196 -16.76 -8.54 9.41
N CYS A 197 -16.63 -7.73 8.35
CA CYS A 197 -15.44 -6.94 8.09
C CYS A 197 -15.68 -5.77 7.10
N PRO A 198 -16.67 -4.91 7.35
CA PRO A 198 -17.01 -3.85 6.39
C PRO A 198 -15.82 -2.91 6.12
N GLY A 199 -14.97 -2.66 7.13
CA GLY A 199 -13.75 -1.87 6.98
C GLY A 199 -12.61 -2.52 6.18
N TYR A 200 -12.76 -3.77 5.72
CA TYR A 200 -11.80 -4.43 4.85
C TYR A 200 -12.36 -4.58 3.44
N CYS A 201 -13.58 -5.10 3.31
CA CYS A 201 -14.16 -5.47 2.02
C CYS A 201 -15.13 -4.44 1.43
N ALA A 202 -15.54 -3.43 2.21
CA ALA A 202 -16.41 -2.35 1.75
C ALA A 202 -15.72 -0.98 1.76
N TRP A 203 -14.38 -0.92 1.84
CA TRP A 203 -13.66 0.35 1.65
C TRP A 203 -13.90 0.86 0.21
N PRO A 204 -14.32 2.13 0.00
CA PRO A 204 -14.17 3.28 0.91
C PRO A 204 -15.41 3.65 1.74
N PHE A 205 -16.45 2.81 1.77
CA PHE A 205 -17.75 3.10 2.41
C PHE A 205 -17.83 2.73 3.89
N HIS A 206 -16.77 2.17 4.46
CA HIS A 206 -16.64 1.92 5.88
C HIS A 206 -15.26 2.31 6.39
N GLN A 207 -15.16 2.64 7.68
CA GLN A 207 -13.89 2.93 8.34
C GLN A 207 -12.89 1.79 8.09
N PRO A 208 -11.72 2.06 7.49
CA PRO A 208 -10.75 1.03 7.17
C PRO A 208 -10.15 0.40 8.43
N ILE A 209 -10.04 -0.93 8.47
CA ILE A 209 -9.44 -1.64 9.62
C ILE A 209 -7.92 -1.39 9.69
N TYR A 210 -7.29 -1.12 8.55
CA TYR A 210 -5.85 -0.84 8.41
C TYR A 210 -5.61 0.31 7.43
N GLY A 211 -4.50 1.04 7.59
CA GLY A 211 -4.15 2.18 6.73
C GLY A 211 -4.74 3.53 7.20
N PRO A 212 -4.65 4.58 6.37
CA PRO A 212 -5.13 5.92 6.74
C PRO A 212 -6.60 5.91 7.13
N GLN A 213 -6.89 6.51 8.29
CA GLN A 213 -8.21 6.51 8.92
C GLN A 213 -9.08 7.66 8.38
N SER A 214 -9.19 7.74 7.05
CA SER A 214 -10.06 8.71 6.39
C SER A 214 -11.54 8.43 6.74
N PRO A 215 -12.38 9.48 6.88
CA PRO A 215 -13.81 9.28 7.06
C PRO A 215 -14.40 8.44 5.91
N PRO A 216 -15.37 7.54 6.18
CA PRO A 216 -15.95 6.70 5.16
C PRO A 216 -16.77 7.55 4.21
N LEU A 217 -16.75 7.18 2.94
CA LEU A 217 -17.62 7.77 1.95
C LEU A 217 -19.04 7.25 2.09
N VAL A 218 -20.02 8.03 1.63
CA VAL A 218 -21.41 7.59 1.61
C VAL A 218 -21.60 6.59 0.48
N ALA A 219 -22.13 5.42 0.83
CA ALA A 219 -22.35 4.32 -0.11
C ALA A 219 -23.47 4.66 -1.13
N PRO A 220 -23.27 4.44 -2.44
CA PRO A 220 -24.17 4.94 -3.47
C PRO A 220 -25.55 4.30 -3.48
N ASN A 221 -25.70 3.09 -2.94
CA ASN A 221 -26.99 2.42 -2.80
C ASN A 221 -27.50 2.40 -1.36
N ASN A 222 -26.86 3.19 -0.47
CA ASN A 222 -27.14 3.21 0.97
C ASN A 222 -27.08 1.82 1.62
N ASP A 223 -26.24 0.93 1.09
CA ASP A 223 -26.00 -0.41 1.61
C ASP A 223 -24.50 -0.72 1.49
N VAL A 224 -23.76 -0.40 2.56
CA VAL A 224 -22.29 -0.56 2.63
C VAL A 224 -21.86 -1.97 2.26
N GLY A 225 -22.61 -2.99 2.71
CA GLY A 225 -22.34 -4.38 2.44
C GLY A 225 -22.41 -4.70 0.95
N LEU A 226 -23.51 -4.34 0.29
CA LEU A 226 -23.71 -4.61 -1.13
C LEU A 226 -22.86 -3.71 -2.03
N ASP A 227 -22.66 -2.45 -1.68
CA ASP A 227 -21.76 -1.57 -2.42
C ASP A 227 -20.31 -2.10 -2.38
N GLY A 228 -19.88 -2.64 -1.24
CA GLY A 228 -18.64 -3.42 -1.14
C GLY A 228 -18.65 -4.69 -2.00
N MET A 229 -19.76 -5.44 -2.03
CA MET A 229 -19.87 -6.61 -2.92
C MET A 229 -19.77 -6.24 -4.40
N VAL A 230 -20.37 -5.13 -4.82
CA VAL A 230 -20.32 -4.65 -6.22
C VAL A 230 -18.88 -4.29 -6.60
N ILE A 231 -18.13 -3.61 -5.73
CA ILE A 231 -16.69 -3.34 -5.95
C ILE A 231 -15.92 -4.64 -6.20
N ASN A 232 -16.09 -5.63 -5.32
CA ASN A 232 -15.36 -6.89 -5.40
C ASN A 232 -15.79 -7.72 -6.62
N LEU A 233 -17.08 -7.74 -6.92
CA LEU A 233 -17.63 -8.43 -8.08
C LEU A 233 -17.13 -7.83 -9.39
N ALA A 234 -17.09 -6.49 -9.50
CA ALA A 234 -16.54 -5.78 -10.65
C ALA A 234 -15.08 -6.19 -10.91
N SER A 235 -14.27 -6.20 -9.85
CA SER A 235 -12.86 -6.59 -9.93
C SER A 235 -12.69 -8.05 -10.37
N LEU A 236 -13.45 -8.97 -9.77
CA LEU A 236 -13.38 -10.40 -10.08
C LEU A 236 -13.93 -10.73 -11.47
N LEU A 237 -14.91 -9.98 -11.98
CA LEU A 237 -15.39 -10.11 -13.36
C LEU A 237 -14.31 -9.69 -14.36
N ALA A 238 -13.58 -8.61 -14.11
CA ALA A 238 -12.47 -8.18 -14.96
C ALA A 238 -11.34 -9.24 -14.98
N GLY A 239 -10.96 -9.79 -13.82
CA GLY A 239 -10.01 -10.91 -13.72
C GLY A 239 -10.51 -12.15 -14.46
N THR A 240 -11.77 -12.53 -14.24
CA THR A 240 -12.39 -13.68 -14.94
C THR A 240 -12.48 -13.50 -16.45
N ALA A 241 -12.69 -12.29 -16.95
CA ALA A 241 -12.72 -12.03 -18.39
C ALA A 241 -11.33 -12.16 -19.04
N THR A 242 -10.30 -11.67 -18.33
CA THR A 242 -8.93 -11.57 -18.85
C THR A 242 -8.04 -12.78 -18.52
N SER A 243 -8.44 -13.58 -17.53
CA SER A 243 -7.73 -14.75 -17.01
C SER A 243 -8.70 -15.78 -16.37
N PRO A 244 -9.72 -16.28 -17.09
CA PRO A 244 -10.73 -17.22 -16.56
C PRO A 244 -10.15 -18.52 -15.99
N PHE A 245 -8.97 -18.95 -16.45
CA PHE A 245 -8.34 -20.21 -16.08
C PHE A 245 -6.95 -20.02 -15.43
N GLY A 246 -6.61 -18.79 -15.00
CA GLY A 246 -5.35 -18.48 -14.32
C GLY A 246 -4.12 -18.51 -15.24
N ASN A 247 -4.31 -18.38 -16.55
CA ASN A 247 -3.24 -18.40 -17.55
C ASN A 247 -3.33 -17.25 -18.57
N GLY A 248 -4.25 -16.30 -18.38
CA GLY A 248 -4.46 -15.19 -19.31
C GLY A 248 -3.50 -14.04 -19.03
N PHE A 249 -4.06 -12.89 -18.66
CA PHE A 249 -3.29 -11.72 -18.26
C PHE A 249 -3.06 -11.65 -16.75
N PHE A 250 -1.80 -11.59 -16.32
CA PHE A 250 -1.45 -11.34 -14.93
C PHE A 250 0.00 -10.86 -14.75
N GLN A 251 0.28 -10.32 -13.56
CA GLN A 251 1.59 -9.95 -13.05
C GLN A 251 1.91 -10.73 -11.77
N GLY A 252 3.20 -11.00 -11.52
CA GLY A 252 3.65 -11.70 -10.32
C GLY A 252 3.65 -13.23 -10.47
N PRO A 253 3.94 -13.97 -9.39
CA PRO A 253 3.98 -15.43 -9.42
C PRO A 253 2.58 -16.02 -9.63
N ALA A 254 2.49 -17.14 -10.36
CA ALA A 254 1.21 -17.83 -10.63
C ALA A 254 0.48 -18.31 -9.36
N SER A 255 1.18 -18.40 -8.22
CA SER A 255 0.60 -18.70 -6.91
C SER A 255 -0.12 -17.51 -6.26
N ALA A 256 0.15 -16.28 -6.71
CA ALA A 256 -0.48 -15.05 -6.23
C ALA A 256 -0.51 -13.97 -7.34
N PRO A 257 -1.25 -14.22 -8.44
CA PRO A 257 -1.28 -13.30 -9.57
C PRO A 257 -2.04 -12.01 -9.24
N LEU A 258 -1.49 -10.87 -9.66
CA LEU A 258 -2.23 -9.62 -9.81
C LEU A 258 -2.82 -9.58 -11.22
N GLU A 259 -4.13 -9.49 -11.31
CA GLU A 259 -4.90 -9.50 -12.57
C GLU A 259 -5.51 -8.11 -12.83
N ALA A 260 -6.29 -7.96 -13.90
CA ALA A 260 -6.72 -6.67 -14.46
C ALA A 260 -7.06 -5.60 -13.42
N ALA A 261 -8.15 -5.77 -12.67
CA ALA A 261 -8.56 -4.79 -11.66
C ALA A 261 -7.86 -4.98 -10.30
N SER A 262 -7.36 -6.20 -10.00
CA SER A 262 -6.65 -6.47 -8.74
C SER A 262 -5.23 -5.90 -8.70
N ALA A 263 -4.68 -5.48 -9.84
CA ALA A 263 -3.45 -4.69 -9.94
C ALA A 263 -3.62 -3.23 -9.50
N CYS A 264 -4.85 -2.73 -9.40
CA CYS A 264 -5.17 -1.34 -9.02
C CYS A 264 -6.02 -1.27 -7.73
N PRO A 265 -5.60 -1.88 -6.61
CA PRO A 265 -6.43 -1.96 -5.42
C PRO A 265 -6.65 -0.57 -4.82
N GLY A 266 -7.92 -0.22 -4.61
CA GLY A 266 -8.33 1.04 -3.99
C GLY A 266 -8.21 2.29 -4.87
N VAL A 267 -7.92 2.12 -6.17
CA VAL A 267 -7.90 3.21 -7.16
C VAL A 267 -9.24 3.27 -7.87
N TYR A 268 -10.11 4.19 -7.45
CA TYR A 268 -11.46 4.31 -8.02
C TYR A 268 -11.63 5.54 -8.91
N ALA A 269 -10.79 6.56 -8.76
CA ALA A 269 -10.78 7.76 -9.58
C ALA A 269 -9.35 8.35 -9.73
N LYS A 270 -9.23 9.45 -10.48
CA LYS A 270 -7.97 10.19 -10.63
C LYS A 270 -7.45 10.66 -9.27
N ASN A 271 -6.14 10.80 -9.15
CA ASN A 271 -5.47 11.26 -7.92
C ASN A 271 -5.67 10.34 -6.70
N ALA A 272 -6.12 9.10 -6.90
CA ALA A 272 -6.18 8.11 -5.83
C ALA A 272 -4.76 7.76 -5.33
N TYR A 273 -4.67 7.55 -4.03
CA TYR A 273 -3.48 7.08 -3.32
C TYR A 273 -3.94 6.27 -2.10
N PRO A 274 -3.08 5.49 -1.43
CA PRO A 274 -3.57 4.61 -0.37
C PRO A 274 -4.25 5.40 0.76
N GLY A 275 -5.52 5.07 1.07
CA GLY A 275 -6.36 5.80 2.01
C GLY A 275 -7.28 6.87 1.40
N TYR A 276 -7.15 7.17 0.10
CA TYR A 276 -8.03 8.05 -0.65
C TYR A 276 -8.46 7.41 -1.97
N ALA A 277 -9.77 7.29 -2.15
CA ALA A 277 -10.38 6.63 -3.30
C ALA A 277 -10.14 7.35 -4.65
N GLY A 278 -9.60 8.56 -4.62
CA GLY A 278 -9.49 9.47 -5.76
C GLY A 278 -10.65 10.45 -5.80
N ASP A 279 -10.62 11.32 -6.81
CA ASP A 279 -11.61 12.38 -7.03
C ASP A 279 -12.92 11.78 -7.59
N LEU A 280 -13.71 11.18 -6.70
CA LEU A 280 -15.01 10.58 -7.00
C LEU A 280 -16.07 11.64 -7.27
N LEU A 281 -17.08 11.25 -8.04
CA LEU A 281 -18.31 12.03 -8.16
C LEU A 281 -19.09 11.90 -6.85
N VAL A 282 -19.75 12.98 -6.45
CA VAL A 282 -20.58 13.02 -5.24
C VAL A 282 -21.98 13.43 -5.62
N ASP A 283 -22.98 12.66 -5.20
CA ASP A 283 -24.38 13.02 -5.34
C ASP A 283 -24.71 14.15 -4.35
N PRO A 284 -25.13 15.33 -4.81
CA PRO A 284 -25.35 16.48 -3.94
C PRO A 284 -26.55 16.31 -2.99
N SER A 285 -27.49 15.42 -3.31
CA SER A 285 -28.72 15.22 -2.52
C SER A 285 -28.52 14.21 -1.39
N THR A 286 -27.70 13.18 -1.63
CA THR A 286 -27.48 12.08 -0.69
C THR A 286 -26.08 12.07 -0.09
N GLY A 287 -25.14 12.79 -0.69
CA GLY A 287 -23.71 12.71 -0.38
C GLY A 287 -23.02 11.45 -0.92
N ALA A 288 -23.74 10.59 -1.64
CA ALA A 288 -23.24 9.33 -2.18
C ALA A 288 -22.01 9.53 -3.08
N SER A 289 -20.94 8.79 -2.83
CA SER A 289 -19.74 8.83 -3.66
C SER A 289 -19.72 7.70 -4.69
N TYR A 290 -19.47 8.02 -5.96
CA TYR A 290 -19.50 7.06 -7.07
C TYR A 290 -18.54 7.45 -8.21
N ASN A 291 -18.22 6.51 -9.10
CA ASN A 291 -17.41 6.76 -10.30
C ASN A 291 -18.07 6.32 -11.61
N ALA A 292 -19.25 5.72 -11.56
CA ALA A 292 -19.98 5.25 -12.73
C ALA A 292 -21.48 5.13 -12.45
N HIS A 293 -22.32 5.53 -13.42
CA HIS A 293 -23.76 5.30 -13.39
C HIS A 293 -24.14 3.93 -13.94
N GLY A 294 -25.14 3.28 -13.32
CA GLY A 294 -25.84 2.11 -13.84
C GLY A 294 -27.10 2.50 -14.65
N THR A 295 -27.72 1.52 -15.31
CA THR A 295 -28.86 1.71 -16.23
C THR A 295 -30.15 2.22 -15.60
N ASN A 296 -30.33 2.00 -14.29
CA ASN A 296 -31.56 2.34 -13.55
C ASN A 296 -31.36 3.49 -12.55
N ALA A 297 -30.34 4.34 -12.74
CA ALA A 297 -30.11 5.49 -11.86
C ALA A 297 -31.35 6.40 -11.85
N ARG A 298 -32.13 6.37 -10.75
CA ARG A 298 -33.22 7.33 -10.53
C ARG A 298 -32.59 8.71 -10.35
N ARG A 299 -32.73 9.54 -11.37
CA ARG A 299 -32.28 10.93 -11.42
C ARG A 299 -33.03 11.74 -10.37
N LEU A 300 -32.38 12.11 -9.27
CA LEU A 300 -32.81 13.22 -8.42
C LEU A 300 -32.01 14.46 -8.83
N THR A 301 -32.74 15.50 -9.18
CA THR A 301 -32.28 16.71 -9.86
C THR A 301 -31.49 17.64 -8.94
N GLU A 302 -30.27 17.95 -9.39
CA GLU A 302 -29.67 19.29 -9.55
C GLU A 302 -29.97 20.38 -8.50
N SER A 303 -28.93 20.71 -7.73
CA SER A 303 -28.57 22.10 -7.40
C SER A 303 -27.09 22.13 -7.00
N THR A 304 -26.30 22.92 -7.72
CA THR A 304 -24.86 23.11 -7.54
C THR A 304 -24.56 23.99 -6.33
N GLN A 305 -23.83 23.44 -5.37
CA GLN A 305 -22.92 24.21 -4.53
C GLN A 305 -21.57 23.48 -4.48
N ASP A 306 -20.54 24.15 -4.99
CA ASP A 306 -19.14 23.72 -4.94
C ASP A 306 -18.73 23.39 -3.50
N GLN A 307 -18.29 22.15 -3.26
CA GLN A 307 -17.43 21.82 -2.12
C GLN A 307 -16.01 21.50 -2.60
N PRO A 308 -14.99 21.88 -1.81
CA PRO A 308 -13.63 22.06 -2.32
C PRO A 308 -12.93 20.72 -2.51
N GLN A 309 -12.27 20.54 -3.65
CA GLN A 309 -11.27 19.48 -3.85
C GLN A 309 -10.33 19.43 -2.64
N LEU A 310 -10.23 18.25 -2.02
CA LEU A 310 -9.29 17.94 -0.94
C LEU A 310 -7.88 17.89 -1.56
N LEU A 311 -7.33 19.04 -1.93
CA LEU A 311 -5.95 19.12 -2.43
C LEU A 311 -5.01 19.16 -1.23
N PHE A 312 -3.79 18.64 -1.42
CA PHE A 312 -2.69 18.85 -0.50
C PHE A 312 -2.35 20.35 -0.50
N LYS A 313 -2.66 21.05 0.60
CA LYS A 313 -2.56 22.51 0.70
C LYS A 313 -1.76 22.93 1.92
N TYR A 314 -1.21 24.14 1.82
CA TYR A 314 -0.70 24.87 2.97
C TYR A 314 -1.85 25.60 3.66
N HIS A 315 -2.01 25.39 4.97
CA HIS A 315 -3.08 25.98 5.77
C HIS A 315 -2.61 27.20 6.56
N ASN A 316 -1.56 27.88 6.07
CA ASN A 316 -0.98 29.11 6.64
C ASN A 316 -0.49 29.00 8.10
N GLY A 317 -0.27 27.79 8.60
CA GLY A 317 0.28 27.54 9.93
C GLY A 317 1.79 27.49 9.95
N THR A 318 2.36 27.38 11.16
CA THR A 318 3.81 27.45 11.35
C THR A 318 4.49 26.16 10.89
N LEU A 319 5.52 26.30 10.05
CA LEU A 319 6.52 25.26 9.78
C LEU A 319 7.67 25.39 10.78
N LEU A 320 8.34 24.29 11.12
CA LEU A 320 9.56 24.37 11.92
C LEU A 320 10.67 25.09 11.14
N ASN A 321 11.36 26.02 11.76
CA ASN A 321 12.45 26.76 11.15
C ASN A 321 13.59 27.04 12.14
N GLY A 322 14.74 27.44 11.60
CA GLY A 322 15.95 27.72 12.37
C GLY A 322 16.77 26.46 12.65
N LYS A 323 17.58 26.53 13.71
CA LYS A 323 18.41 25.42 14.20
C LYS A 323 17.63 24.67 15.26
N ILE A 324 17.25 23.43 14.97
CA ILE A 324 16.42 22.60 15.84
C ILE A 324 17.21 21.34 16.24
N SER A 325 17.29 21.07 17.55
CA SER A 325 17.90 19.85 18.08
C SER A 325 16.91 18.69 18.10
N ILE A 326 17.34 17.49 17.71
CA ILE A 326 16.56 16.25 17.83
C ILE A 326 17.07 15.50 19.05
N ASN A 327 16.32 15.56 20.15
CA ASN A 327 16.64 14.82 21.36
C ASN A 327 16.03 13.42 21.30
N LEU A 328 16.81 12.40 21.66
CA LEU A 328 16.35 11.01 21.68
C LEU A 328 16.08 10.56 23.11
N ILE A 329 14.87 10.06 23.38
CA ILE A 329 14.48 9.46 24.65
C ILE A 329 14.28 7.96 24.40
N TRP A 330 15.27 7.17 24.80
CA TRP A 330 15.26 5.72 24.67
C TRP A 330 14.54 5.09 25.86
N TYR A 331 13.35 4.54 25.63
CA TYR A 331 12.53 3.92 26.66
C TYR A 331 12.54 2.40 26.53
N GLY A 332 13.16 1.74 27.50
CA GLY A 332 13.44 0.30 27.50
C GLY A 332 14.83 -0.05 26.97
N LYS A 333 15.06 -1.34 26.73
CA LYS A 333 16.40 -1.88 26.44
C LYS A 333 16.71 -1.86 24.95
N PHE A 334 17.69 -1.05 24.56
CA PHE A 334 18.25 -0.99 23.20
C PHE A 334 19.72 -1.35 23.21
N LYS A 335 20.17 -2.16 22.25
CA LYS A 335 21.59 -2.47 22.05
C LYS A 335 22.35 -1.21 21.62
N PRO A 336 23.65 -1.08 21.93
CA PRO A 336 24.47 0.01 21.40
C PRO A 336 24.42 0.13 19.88
N SER A 337 24.39 -1.00 19.16
CA SER A 337 24.24 -1.03 17.69
C SER A 337 22.91 -0.44 17.22
N GLN A 338 21.82 -0.71 17.93
CA GLN A 338 20.50 -0.17 17.63
C GLN A 338 20.44 1.34 17.85
N LYS A 339 21.05 1.81 18.94
CA LYS A 339 21.18 3.25 19.24
C LYS A 339 21.98 3.98 18.15
N ALA A 340 23.04 3.34 17.64
CA ALA A 340 23.86 3.88 16.57
C ALA A 340 23.08 4.02 15.25
N ILE A 341 22.27 3.03 14.84
CA ILE A 341 21.47 3.09 13.60
C ILE A 341 20.61 4.36 13.53
N VAL A 342 19.89 4.68 14.62
CA VAL A 342 19.02 5.87 14.66
C VAL A 342 19.84 7.16 14.81
N SER A 343 20.88 7.16 15.64
CA SER A 343 21.72 8.35 15.84
C SER A 343 22.42 8.74 14.53
N ASP A 344 22.97 7.77 13.81
CA ASP A 344 23.61 7.96 12.50
C ASP A 344 22.61 8.49 11.47
N PHE A 345 21.36 8.00 11.48
CA PHE A 345 20.31 8.52 10.60
C PHE A 345 20.05 10.01 10.84
N ILE A 346 19.89 10.43 12.11
CA ILE A 346 19.69 11.84 12.46
C ILE A 346 20.89 12.70 12.05
N THR A 347 22.11 12.22 12.28
CA THR A 347 23.33 12.90 11.82
C THR A 347 23.39 13.03 10.29
N SER A 348 22.83 12.07 9.56
CA SER A 348 22.81 12.04 8.09
C SER A 348 21.87 13.09 7.47
N LEU A 349 20.92 13.66 8.23
CA LEU A 349 20.00 14.69 7.72
C LEU A 349 20.73 15.99 7.33
N SER A 350 21.86 16.27 7.97
CA SER A 350 22.65 17.49 7.80
C SER A 350 24.06 17.25 7.28
N SER A 351 24.39 16.01 6.90
CA SER A 351 25.70 15.72 6.31
C SER A 351 25.85 16.41 4.96
N SER A 352 27.04 16.97 4.68
CA SER A 352 27.37 17.42 3.33
C SER A 352 27.17 16.26 2.34
N PRO A 353 26.64 16.51 1.13
CA PRO A 353 26.46 15.46 0.13
C PRO A 353 27.78 14.69 -0.04
N SER A 354 27.81 13.43 0.37
CA SER A 354 28.97 12.56 0.17
C SER A 354 29.13 12.27 -1.33
N GLN A 355 30.29 11.73 -1.71
CA GLN A 355 30.51 11.20 -3.07
C GLN A 355 29.52 10.08 -3.46
N SER A 356 28.84 9.45 -2.49
CA SER A 356 27.86 8.39 -2.72
C SER A 356 26.42 8.94 -2.75
N GLN A 357 25.92 9.25 -3.94
CA GLN A 357 24.51 9.57 -4.17
C GLN A 357 23.73 8.31 -4.56
N PRO A 358 22.43 8.21 -4.20
CA PRO A 358 21.64 9.17 -3.43
C PRO A 358 21.90 9.10 -1.90
N SER A 359 21.65 10.20 -1.17
CA SER A 359 21.94 10.31 0.28
C SER A 359 20.74 10.75 1.12
N VAL A 360 20.78 10.47 2.43
CA VAL A 360 19.75 10.93 3.41
C VAL A 360 19.62 12.46 3.38
N ALA A 361 20.74 13.19 3.28
CA ALA A 361 20.73 14.65 3.16
C ALA A 361 20.03 15.11 1.87
N THR A 362 20.25 14.40 0.74
CA THR A 362 19.56 14.69 -0.53
C THR A 362 18.05 14.46 -0.41
N TRP A 363 17.64 13.40 0.30
CA TRP A 363 16.22 13.17 0.61
C TRP A 363 15.65 14.29 1.48
N TRP A 364 16.34 14.67 2.55
CA TRP A 364 15.89 15.72 3.45
C TRP A 364 15.74 17.07 2.75
N LYS A 365 16.61 17.40 1.78
CA LYS A 365 16.50 18.62 0.97
C LYS A 365 15.17 18.75 0.22
N THR A 366 14.47 17.66 -0.07
CA THR A 366 13.13 17.75 -0.70
C THR A 366 12.13 18.51 0.17
N ILE A 367 12.33 18.54 1.48
CA ILE A 367 11.53 19.32 2.44
C ILE A 367 11.71 20.83 2.25
N GLU A 368 12.86 21.29 1.73
CA GLU A 368 13.11 22.72 1.45
C GLU A 368 12.07 23.31 0.47
N LYS A 369 11.56 22.50 -0.46
CA LYS A 369 10.51 22.91 -1.41
C LYS A 369 9.26 23.43 -0.69
N TYR A 370 8.88 22.84 0.44
CA TYR A 370 7.72 23.27 1.21
C TYR A 370 7.86 24.68 1.77
N TYR A 371 9.07 25.07 2.15
CA TYR A 371 9.34 26.42 2.66
C TYR A 371 9.27 27.46 1.56
N HIS A 372 9.76 27.12 0.36
CA HIS A 372 9.60 27.97 -0.82
C HIS A 372 8.13 28.12 -1.22
N LEU A 373 7.33 27.05 -1.11
CA LEU A 373 5.89 27.10 -1.36
C LEU A 373 5.12 27.91 -0.30
N ALA A 374 5.56 27.87 0.96
CA ALA A 374 4.96 28.63 2.04
C ALA A 374 5.24 30.14 1.95
N ASP A 375 6.49 30.52 1.61
CA ASP A 375 6.90 31.90 1.37
C ASP A 375 8.05 31.96 0.34
N ALA A 376 7.71 32.27 -0.91
CA ALA A 376 8.69 32.35 -1.99
C ALA A 376 9.65 33.55 -1.85
N LYS A 377 9.27 34.60 -1.12
CA LYS A 377 10.07 35.83 -0.98
C LYS A 377 11.12 35.71 0.13
N LYS A 378 10.78 35.00 1.20
CA LYS A 378 11.67 34.78 2.34
C LYS A 378 11.51 33.36 2.88
N PRO A 379 11.97 32.34 2.12
CA PRO A 379 11.85 30.96 2.55
C PRO A 379 12.60 30.77 3.87
N ALA A 380 11.90 30.26 4.87
CA ALA A 380 12.55 29.89 6.12
C ALA A 380 13.43 28.65 5.88
N SER A 381 14.57 28.57 6.57
CA SER A 381 15.44 27.39 6.52
C SER A 381 15.30 26.57 7.79
N LEU A 382 15.42 25.25 7.67
CA LEU A 382 15.44 24.31 8.78
C LEU A 382 16.75 23.53 8.76
N SER A 383 17.49 23.59 9.87
CA SER A 383 18.68 22.78 10.10
C SER A 383 18.45 21.92 11.32
N LEU A 384 18.60 20.61 11.13
CA LEU A 384 18.45 19.61 12.18
C LEU A 384 19.81 19.15 12.67
N SER A 385 19.97 19.00 13.97
CA SER A 385 21.16 18.38 14.56
C SER A 385 20.77 17.37 15.63
N ILE A 386 21.59 16.35 15.82
CA ILE A 386 21.42 15.45 16.95
C ILE A 386 21.61 16.23 18.26
N GLY A 387 20.67 16.06 19.17
CA GLY A 387 20.66 16.69 20.49
C GLY A 387 21.05 15.72 21.60
N LYS A 388 20.50 15.96 22.79
CA LYS A 388 20.74 15.12 23.97
C LYS A 388 20.04 13.77 23.82
N GLN A 389 20.68 12.74 24.35
CA GLN A 389 20.08 11.41 24.48
C GLN A 389 19.78 11.10 25.95
N LYS A 390 18.58 10.62 26.25
CA LYS A 390 18.16 10.17 27.57
C LYS A 390 17.84 8.68 27.51
N LEU A 391 18.31 7.94 28.51
CA LEU A 391 18.08 6.51 28.64
C LEU A 391 17.12 6.24 29.81
N ASP A 392 16.10 5.44 29.58
CA ASP A 392 15.11 4.99 30.55
C ASP A 392 14.96 3.47 30.44
N GLU A 393 16.04 2.76 30.79
CA GLU A 393 16.14 1.30 30.63
C GLU A 393 15.42 0.53 31.76
N THR A 394 14.97 1.24 32.79
CA THR A 394 14.22 0.70 33.94
C THR A 394 12.70 0.73 33.73
N TYR A 395 12.23 1.22 32.58
CA TYR A 395 10.80 1.35 32.25
C TYR A 395 10.05 2.18 33.30
N SER A 396 10.44 3.44 33.51
CA SER A 396 9.94 4.29 34.61
C SER A 396 8.41 4.47 34.70
N LEU A 397 7.67 4.19 33.62
CA LEU A 397 6.20 4.25 33.54
C LEU A 397 5.56 2.89 33.22
N GLY A 398 6.31 1.78 33.35
CA GLY A 398 5.89 0.43 32.98
C GLY A 398 6.07 0.09 31.49
N LYS A 399 5.76 -1.15 31.11
CA LYS A 399 5.88 -1.63 29.72
C LYS A 399 4.63 -1.43 28.87
N SER A 400 3.58 -0.84 29.43
CA SER A 400 2.36 -0.47 28.72
C SER A 400 2.16 1.03 28.87
N LEU A 401 2.25 1.77 27.76
CA LEU A 401 2.21 3.22 27.77
C LEU A 401 0.98 3.75 27.05
N THR A 402 0.32 4.71 27.69
CA THR A 402 -0.71 5.53 27.08
C THR A 402 -0.11 6.70 26.29
N GLN A 403 -0.90 7.31 25.40
CA GLN A 403 -0.46 8.51 24.68
C GLN A 403 -0.07 9.67 25.62
N LYS A 404 -0.72 9.80 26.78
CA LYS A 404 -0.38 10.81 27.79
C LYS A 404 1.00 10.56 28.38
N GLN A 405 1.36 9.29 28.63
CA GLN A 405 2.68 8.91 29.13
C GLN A 405 3.78 9.13 28.07
N ILE A 406 3.49 8.95 26.78
CA ILE A 406 4.41 9.34 25.70
C ILE A 406 4.74 10.84 25.76
N ILE A 407 3.73 11.70 25.93
CA ILE A 407 3.94 13.15 26.07
C ILE A 407 4.74 13.47 27.35
N GLN A 408 4.49 12.75 28.45
CA GLN A 408 5.26 12.88 29.69
C GLN A 408 6.73 12.48 29.51
N LEU A 409 7.03 11.45 28.70
CA LEU A 409 8.40 11.09 28.37
C LEU A 409 9.06 12.15 27.47
N ALA A 410 8.33 12.64 26.47
CA ALA A 410 8.81 13.69 25.57
C ALA A 410 9.09 15.01 26.31
N SER A 411 8.32 15.35 27.35
CA SER A 411 8.54 16.56 28.16
C SER A 411 9.82 16.51 29.00
N LYS A 412 10.45 15.33 29.16
CA LYS A 412 11.78 15.23 29.76
C LYS A 412 12.87 15.81 28.86
N GLY A 413 12.61 16.04 27.57
CA GLY A 413 13.56 16.65 26.64
C GLY A 413 13.59 18.18 26.70
N GLU A 414 14.35 18.82 25.80
CA GLU A 414 14.41 20.28 25.73
C GLU A 414 13.10 20.86 25.18
N GLN A 415 12.70 22.03 25.66
CA GLN A 415 11.38 22.60 25.39
C GLN A 415 11.39 23.75 24.37
N ILE A 416 12.58 24.16 23.92
CA ILE A 416 12.80 25.29 23.01
C ILE A 416 13.71 24.81 21.88
N ASN A 417 13.34 25.14 20.64
CA ASN A 417 14.10 24.81 19.44
C ASN A 417 14.50 23.32 19.38
N ALA A 418 13.59 22.44 19.77
CA ALA A 418 13.85 21.02 19.89
C ALA A 418 12.65 20.17 19.45
N ILE A 419 12.96 18.99 18.91
CA ILE A 419 12.03 17.88 18.70
C ILE A 419 12.44 16.77 19.67
N ASN A 420 11.51 16.36 20.53
CA ASN A 420 11.76 15.28 21.48
C ASN A 420 11.19 13.97 20.93
N VAL A 421 12.09 13.05 20.53
CA VAL A 421 11.73 11.76 19.94
C VAL A 421 11.78 10.67 21.00
N VAL A 422 10.64 10.08 21.32
CA VAL A 422 10.51 8.93 22.21
C VAL A 422 10.60 7.64 21.39
N LEU A 423 11.57 6.79 21.70
CA LEU A 423 11.82 5.52 21.02
C LEU A 423 11.55 4.40 22.03
N THR A 424 10.53 3.55 21.78
CA THR A 424 10.18 2.46 22.70
C THR A 424 10.72 1.12 22.19
N SER A 425 11.34 0.33 23.08
CA SER A 425 11.89 -1.00 22.74
C SER A 425 10.79 -1.99 22.34
N SER A 426 11.17 -3.11 21.73
CA SER A 426 10.24 -4.09 21.13
C SER A 426 9.29 -4.72 22.16
N ASP A 427 9.70 -4.77 23.42
CA ASP A 427 8.92 -5.30 24.54
C ASP A 427 8.01 -4.27 25.24
N VAL A 428 7.81 -3.09 24.65
CA VAL A 428 6.91 -2.04 25.16
C VAL A 428 5.66 -1.93 24.29
N ILE A 429 4.51 -2.07 24.91
CA ILE A 429 3.19 -1.87 24.29
C ILE A 429 2.82 -0.40 24.43
N VAL A 430 2.32 0.20 23.35
CA VAL A 430 1.80 1.57 23.35
C VAL A 430 0.41 1.57 22.75
N ASP A 431 -0.50 2.38 23.30
CA ASP A 431 -1.87 2.50 22.78
C ASP A 431 -1.89 2.68 21.26
N ARG A 432 -2.65 1.82 20.58
CA ARG A 432 -2.85 1.79 19.11
C ARG A 432 -1.61 1.46 18.28
N PHE A 433 -0.46 1.19 18.89
CA PHE A 433 0.70 0.63 18.21
C PHE A 433 0.31 -0.68 17.52
N CYS A 434 0.83 -0.93 16.32
CA CYS A 434 0.56 -2.15 15.56
C CYS A 434 -0.89 -2.40 15.13
N SER A 435 -1.82 -1.50 15.46
CA SER A 435 -3.23 -1.62 15.07
C SER A 435 -3.62 -0.53 14.07
N SER A 436 -3.20 0.71 14.31
CA SER A 436 -3.51 1.84 13.41
C SER A 436 -2.35 2.80 13.17
N ARG A 437 -1.20 2.58 13.82
CA ARG A 437 -0.01 3.43 13.67
C ARG A 437 1.26 2.71 14.11
N CYS A 438 2.39 3.17 13.57
CA CYS A 438 3.74 2.74 13.93
C CYS A 438 4.50 3.80 14.74
N GLY A 439 3.90 4.98 14.86
CA GLY A 439 4.40 6.13 15.59
C GLY A 439 3.41 7.28 15.52
N THR A 440 3.77 8.42 16.09
CA THR A 440 2.98 9.65 16.04
C THR A 440 3.89 10.85 16.21
N HIS A 441 3.45 11.99 15.73
CA HIS A 441 4.06 13.28 16.06
C HIS A 441 2.98 14.23 16.56
N GLY A 442 3.40 15.27 17.25
CA GLY A 442 2.49 16.31 17.71
C GLY A 442 3.21 17.39 18.49
N SER A 443 2.43 18.20 19.19
CA SER A 443 2.97 19.25 20.04
C SER A 443 2.33 19.24 21.42
N SER A 444 3.07 19.73 22.42
CA SER A 444 2.56 19.94 23.76
C SER A 444 3.04 21.27 24.32
N LYS A 445 2.33 21.78 25.33
CA LYS A 445 2.71 23.02 26.02
C LYS A 445 3.90 22.73 26.93
N SER A 446 4.95 23.54 26.81
CA SER A 446 6.06 23.60 27.76
C SER A 446 5.58 24.17 29.10
N ALA A 447 6.31 23.87 30.17
CA ALA A 447 6.29 24.67 31.39
C ALA A 447 6.62 26.15 31.08
N LEU A 448 6.16 27.08 31.92
CA LEU A 448 6.48 28.52 31.82
C LEU A 448 8.00 28.73 31.80
N VAL A 449 8.57 29.08 30.64
CA VAL A 449 9.97 29.48 30.53
C VAL A 449 10.01 30.99 30.39
N LYS A 450 10.61 31.69 31.37
CA LYS A 450 10.72 33.16 31.40
C LYS A 450 9.37 33.89 31.21
N GLY A 451 8.30 33.38 31.82
CA GLY A 451 6.97 33.99 31.78
C GLY A 451 6.21 33.82 30.46
N LYS A 452 6.71 33.02 29.50
CA LYS A 452 6.05 32.73 28.22
C LYS A 452 5.73 31.24 28.08
N ASN A 453 4.58 30.95 27.50
CA ASN A 453 4.17 29.59 27.15
C ASN A 453 4.78 29.22 25.79
N TYR A 454 5.72 28.28 25.78
CA TYR A 454 6.27 27.71 24.56
C TYR A 454 5.54 26.40 24.23
N LYS A 455 5.47 26.02 22.94
CA LYS A 455 5.10 24.67 22.52
C LYS A 455 6.36 23.95 22.07
N PHE A 456 6.49 22.68 22.41
CA PHE A 456 7.53 21.81 21.86
C PHE A 456 6.89 20.76 20.96
N ALA A 457 7.62 20.36 19.90
CA ALA A 457 7.24 19.26 19.05
C ALA A 457 7.79 17.94 19.62
N TYR A 458 7.05 16.86 19.46
CA TYR A 458 7.48 15.53 19.84
C TYR A 458 7.14 14.51 18.76
N ILE A 459 7.92 13.44 18.73
CA ILE A 459 7.68 12.26 17.92
C ILE A 459 7.73 11.05 18.86
N TRP A 460 6.93 10.03 18.59
CA TRP A 460 7.12 8.70 19.12
C TRP A 460 7.16 7.67 18.00
N VAL A 461 8.07 6.71 18.10
CA VAL A 461 8.15 5.54 17.22
C VAL A 461 8.38 4.29 18.07
N GLY A 462 7.64 3.22 17.80
CA GLY A 462 7.82 1.94 18.47
C GLY A 462 8.62 0.95 17.65
N ASN A 463 9.46 0.13 18.31
CA ASN A 463 10.08 -1.01 17.67
C ASN A 463 9.04 -2.13 17.48
N SER A 464 8.74 -2.46 16.22
CA SER A 464 7.68 -3.41 15.87
C SER A 464 8.12 -4.88 15.78
N GLU A 465 9.41 -5.15 15.95
CA GLU A 465 10.06 -6.46 15.73
C GLU A 465 9.28 -7.64 16.34
N THR A 466 8.75 -7.50 17.54
CA THR A 466 8.06 -8.59 18.27
C THR A 466 6.54 -8.46 18.29
N GLN A 467 5.96 -7.38 17.75
CA GLN A 467 4.52 -7.09 17.85
C GLN A 467 3.82 -7.11 16.48
N CYS A 468 4.40 -6.44 15.47
CA CYS A 468 3.82 -6.34 14.14
C CYS A 468 4.87 -6.04 13.05
N PRO A 469 5.94 -6.84 12.93
CA PRO A 469 7.02 -6.52 12.00
C PRO A 469 6.52 -6.47 10.55
N GLY A 470 5.54 -7.30 10.18
CA GLY A 470 4.87 -7.27 8.87
C GLY A 470 4.03 -6.02 8.57
N TYR A 471 3.80 -5.15 9.55
CA TYR A 471 3.08 -3.89 9.33
C TYR A 471 4.03 -2.70 9.41
N CYS A 472 4.74 -2.55 10.52
CA CYS A 472 5.55 -1.36 10.80
C CYS A 472 7.01 -1.47 10.37
N ALA A 473 7.49 -2.66 10.01
CA ALA A 473 8.80 -2.89 9.43
C ALA A 473 8.72 -3.39 7.98
N TRP A 474 7.55 -3.34 7.33
CA TRP A 474 7.47 -3.54 5.88
C TRP A 474 8.34 -2.47 5.18
N PRO A 475 9.17 -2.84 4.18
CA PRO A 475 9.21 -4.11 3.43
C PRO A 475 10.20 -5.17 3.94
N PHE A 476 10.77 -5.03 5.14
CA PHE A 476 11.79 -5.95 5.69
C PHE A 476 11.22 -7.16 6.43
N HIS A 477 9.89 -7.28 6.49
CA HIS A 477 9.20 -8.43 7.01
C HIS A 477 7.97 -8.75 6.16
N GLN A 478 7.53 -10.01 6.18
CA GLN A 478 6.39 -10.45 5.40
C GLN A 478 5.14 -9.67 5.81
N PRO A 479 4.43 -9.04 4.85
CA PRO A 479 3.30 -8.19 5.18
C PRO A 479 2.11 -8.99 5.72
N ILE A 480 1.40 -8.42 6.71
CA ILE A 480 0.24 -9.06 7.33
C ILE A 480 -0.93 -9.19 6.33
N TYR A 481 -1.00 -8.29 5.34
CA TYR A 481 -2.02 -8.25 4.29
C TYR A 481 -1.41 -7.74 2.98
N GLY A 482 -2.05 -8.03 1.84
CA GLY A 482 -1.57 -7.65 0.51
C GLY A 482 -0.61 -8.68 -0.12
N PRO A 483 0.07 -8.34 -1.22
CA PRO A 483 0.97 -9.27 -1.92
C PRO A 483 2.02 -9.87 -0.99
N GLN A 484 2.13 -11.20 -1.02
CA GLN A 484 2.99 -11.98 -0.12
C GLN A 484 4.38 -12.20 -0.73
N SER A 485 4.96 -11.15 -1.30
CA SER A 485 6.32 -11.17 -1.84
C SER A 485 7.32 -11.46 -0.72
N PRO A 486 8.46 -12.13 -1.03
CA PRO A 486 9.52 -12.32 -0.05
C PRO A 486 9.98 -10.99 0.54
N PRO A 487 10.24 -10.91 1.86
CA PRO A 487 10.71 -9.68 2.49
C PRO A 487 12.06 -9.23 1.93
N LEU A 488 12.26 -7.91 1.88
CA LEU A 488 13.55 -7.33 1.54
C LEU A 488 14.55 -7.51 2.67
N VAL A 489 15.84 -7.55 2.33
CA VAL A 489 16.90 -7.61 3.33
C VAL A 489 17.11 -6.21 3.93
N ALA A 490 17.03 -6.13 5.26
CA ALA A 490 17.14 -4.88 6.01
C ALA A 490 18.57 -4.29 5.93
N PRO A 491 18.73 -2.99 5.61
CA PRO A 491 20.04 -2.41 5.28
C PRO A 491 21.02 -2.28 6.44
N ASN A 492 20.55 -2.36 7.69
CA ASN A 492 21.40 -2.35 8.87
C ASN A 492 21.38 -3.68 9.63
N ASN A 493 20.87 -4.75 8.98
CA ASN A 493 20.72 -6.08 9.57
C ASN A 493 19.92 -6.08 10.88
N ASP A 494 18.96 -5.16 11.01
CA ASP A 494 18.04 -5.07 12.14
C ASP A 494 16.66 -4.62 11.65
N VAL A 495 15.76 -5.59 11.41
CA VAL A 495 14.41 -5.37 10.87
C VAL A 495 13.63 -4.37 11.71
N GLY A 496 13.73 -4.46 13.04
CA GLY A 496 13.04 -3.58 13.97
C GLY A 496 13.48 -2.14 13.81
N LEU A 497 14.79 -1.89 13.85
CA LEU A 497 15.36 -0.55 13.80
C LEU A 497 15.29 0.06 12.39
N ASP A 498 15.46 -0.74 11.34
CA ASP A 498 15.26 -0.29 9.96
C ASP A 498 13.81 0.12 9.71
N GLY A 499 12.84 -0.63 10.26
CA GLY A 499 11.42 -0.23 10.29
C GLY A 499 11.18 1.05 11.10
N MET A 500 11.83 1.21 12.26
CA MET A 500 11.74 2.44 13.04
C MET A 500 12.27 3.65 12.26
N VAL A 501 13.35 3.52 11.50
CA VAL A 501 13.90 4.62 10.69
C VAL A 501 12.92 5.05 9.60
N ILE A 502 12.25 4.12 8.90
CA ILE A 502 11.20 4.46 7.92
C ILE A 502 10.12 5.34 8.55
N ASN A 503 9.60 4.91 9.71
CA ASN A 503 8.53 5.62 10.42
C ASN A 503 9.00 6.96 10.97
N LEU A 504 10.22 7.01 11.53
CA LEU A 504 10.82 8.23 12.04
C LEU A 504 11.05 9.24 10.92
N ALA A 505 11.53 8.82 9.76
CA ALA A 505 11.71 9.65 8.58
C ALA A 505 10.36 10.27 8.15
N SER A 506 9.32 9.45 8.04
CA SER A 506 7.97 9.92 7.69
C SER A 506 7.45 10.96 8.70
N LEU A 507 7.61 10.69 10.00
CA LEU A 507 7.12 11.58 11.06
C LEU A 507 7.96 12.85 11.19
N LEU A 508 9.25 12.82 10.88
CA LEU A 508 10.10 14.01 10.82
C LEU A 508 9.68 14.94 9.68
N ALA A 509 9.36 14.41 8.50
CA ALA A 509 8.83 15.19 7.38
C ALA A 509 7.50 15.88 7.75
N GLY A 510 6.58 15.14 8.38
CA GLY A 510 5.33 15.69 8.91
C GLY A 510 5.57 16.73 10.00
N THR A 511 6.51 16.49 10.91
CA THR A 511 6.86 17.44 11.98
C THR A 511 7.50 18.72 11.46
N ALA A 512 8.32 18.65 10.40
CA ALA A 512 8.91 19.84 9.80
C ALA A 512 7.86 20.72 9.10
N THR A 513 6.94 20.08 8.37
CA THR A 513 5.97 20.75 7.48
C THR A 513 4.62 21.04 8.13
N ASN A 514 4.29 20.36 9.23
CA ASN A 514 3.03 20.47 9.98
C ASN A 514 3.20 20.20 11.50
N PRO A 515 4.11 20.89 12.22
CA PRO A 515 4.40 20.61 13.65
C PRO A 515 3.21 20.81 14.59
N PHE A 516 2.24 21.65 14.21
CA PHE A 516 1.13 22.07 15.07
C PHE A 516 -0.26 21.79 14.49
N GLY A 517 -0.35 20.98 13.42
CA GLY A 517 -1.62 20.58 12.81
C GLY A 517 -2.30 21.62 11.92
N ASN A 518 -1.57 22.66 11.50
CA ASN A 518 -2.05 23.74 10.64
C ASN A 518 -1.08 24.13 9.50
N GLY A 519 -0.04 23.33 9.24
CA GLY A 519 0.93 23.53 8.16
C GLY A 519 0.47 22.92 6.84
N PHE A 520 1.24 21.99 6.28
CA PHE A 520 0.89 21.28 5.05
C PHE A 520 0.19 19.96 5.33
N PHE A 521 -1.04 19.81 4.81
CA PHE A 521 -1.73 18.53 4.81
C PHE A 521 -2.90 18.48 3.80
N GLN A 522 -3.35 17.27 3.51
CA GLN A 522 -4.58 16.94 2.81
C GLN A 522 -5.55 16.22 3.75
N GLY A 523 -6.86 16.37 3.51
CA GLY A 523 -7.90 15.74 4.32
C GLY A 523 -8.26 16.54 5.58
N PRO A 524 -9.06 15.96 6.49
CA PRO A 524 -9.47 16.63 7.72
C PRO A 524 -8.30 16.76 8.70
N ALA A 525 -8.21 17.88 9.42
CA ALA A 525 -7.14 18.15 10.38
C ALA A 525 -7.02 17.13 11.53
N GLY A 526 -8.07 16.35 11.80
CA GLY A 526 -8.06 15.26 12.79
C GLY A 526 -7.42 13.96 12.30
N ALA A 527 -7.23 13.80 10.99
CA ALA A 527 -6.57 12.66 10.36
C ALA A 527 -5.84 13.11 9.07
N PRO A 528 -4.86 14.03 9.17
CA PRO A 528 -4.22 14.62 8.02
C PRO A 528 -3.27 13.64 7.32
N LEU A 529 -3.21 13.75 6.00
CA LEU A 529 -2.12 13.21 5.21
C LEU A 529 -1.11 14.31 4.91
N GLU A 530 0.13 14.06 5.29
CA GLU A 530 1.21 15.04 5.35
C GLU A 530 2.31 14.65 4.37
N ALA A 531 3.42 15.39 4.39
CA ALA A 531 4.48 15.31 3.39
C ALA A 531 4.90 13.88 2.99
N ALA A 532 5.13 13.00 3.97
CA ALA A 532 5.48 11.60 3.70
C ALA A 532 4.28 10.64 3.82
N SER A 533 3.31 10.92 4.69
CA SER A 533 2.17 10.02 4.91
C SER A 533 1.16 10.04 3.75
N ALA A 534 1.22 11.05 2.87
CA ALA A 534 0.51 11.05 1.58
C ALA A 534 1.11 10.07 0.54
N CYS A 535 2.31 9.52 0.80
CA CYS A 535 3.01 8.58 -0.08
C CYS A 535 3.31 7.23 0.58
N PRO A 536 2.31 6.57 1.19
CA PRO A 536 2.56 5.36 1.98
C PRO A 536 3.05 4.22 1.09
N GLY A 537 4.16 3.61 1.51
CA GLY A 537 4.75 2.44 0.86
C GLY A 537 5.47 2.70 -0.47
N VAL A 538 5.62 3.97 -0.88
CA VAL A 538 6.40 4.36 -2.06
C VAL A 538 7.82 4.67 -1.60
N TYR A 539 8.82 3.88 -2.03
CA TYR A 539 10.23 4.09 -1.66
C TYR A 539 11.14 4.32 -2.87
N ALA A 540 10.72 3.89 -4.06
CA ALA A 540 11.45 4.02 -5.31
C ALA A 540 10.48 4.13 -6.51
N LYS A 541 11.00 4.46 -7.68
CA LYS A 541 10.24 4.44 -8.94
C LYS A 541 9.56 3.08 -9.13
N ASN A 542 8.42 3.11 -9.83
CA ASN A 542 7.60 1.93 -10.13
C ASN A 542 7.05 1.22 -8.88
N ALA A 543 7.07 1.84 -7.70
CA ALA A 543 6.38 1.30 -6.53
C ALA A 543 4.87 1.20 -6.77
N TYR A 544 4.26 0.13 -6.24
CA TYR A 544 2.83 -0.12 -6.25
C TYR A 544 2.46 -0.93 -5.00
N PRO A 545 1.18 -1.09 -4.64
CA PRO A 545 0.80 -1.83 -3.43
C PRO A 545 1.44 -3.23 -3.38
N GLY A 546 2.28 -3.49 -2.37
CA GLY A 546 3.03 -4.74 -2.19
C GLY A 546 4.42 -4.79 -2.83
N TYR A 547 4.84 -3.74 -3.53
CA TYR A 547 6.18 -3.59 -4.10
C TYR A 547 6.77 -2.21 -3.76
N ALA A 548 7.92 -2.21 -3.08
CA ALA A 548 8.57 -0.99 -2.58
C ALA A 548 9.12 -0.07 -3.68
N GLY A 549 9.17 -0.55 -4.92
CA GLY A 549 9.79 0.11 -6.08
C GLY A 549 11.18 -0.45 -6.39
N ASP A 550 11.79 0.08 -7.44
CA ASP A 550 13.09 -0.34 -7.95
C ASP A 550 14.23 0.19 -7.07
N LEU A 551 14.48 -0.51 -5.95
CA LEU A 551 15.48 -0.15 -4.95
C LEU A 551 16.91 -0.53 -5.34
N LEU A 552 17.88 0.15 -4.74
CA LEU A 552 19.28 -0.27 -4.81
C LEU A 552 19.48 -1.52 -3.94
N VAL A 553 20.34 -2.42 -4.40
CA VAL A 553 20.70 -3.65 -3.68
C VAL A 553 22.19 -3.67 -3.39
N ASP A 554 22.57 -3.89 -2.15
CA ASP A 554 23.95 -4.10 -1.76
C ASP A 554 24.43 -5.48 -2.27
N PRO A 555 25.48 -5.55 -3.11
CA PRO A 555 25.90 -6.81 -3.73
C PRO A 555 26.53 -7.81 -2.75
N THR A 556 26.95 -7.36 -1.57
CA THR A 556 27.62 -8.20 -0.57
C THR A 556 26.61 -8.80 0.42
N THR A 557 25.63 -7.99 0.84
CA THR A 557 24.67 -8.35 1.89
C THR A 557 23.28 -8.67 1.35
N GLY A 558 22.97 -8.27 0.11
CA GLY A 558 21.63 -8.33 -0.47
C GLY A 558 20.67 -7.26 0.06
N ALA A 559 21.14 -6.36 0.94
CA ALA A 559 20.33 -5.30 1.55
C ALA A 559 19.69 -4.37 0.52
N SER A 560 18.39 -4.08 0.68
CA SER A 560 17.68 -3.11 -0.15
C SER A 560 17.64 -1.74 0.51
N TYR A 561 17.97 -0.69 -0.24
CA TYR A 561 18.05 0.68 0.27
C TYR A 561 17.82 1.71 -0.85
N ASN A 562 17.58 2.97 -0.47
CA ASN A 562 17.51 4.08 -1.42
C ASN A 562 18.35 5.30 -1.00
N ALA A 563 19.02 5.26 0.15
CA ALA A 563 19.83 6.36 0.64
C ALA A 563 21.09 5.90 1.36
N HIS A 564 22.22 6.55 1.07
CA HIS A 564 23.45 6.48 1.87
C HIS A 564 23.38 7.46 3.04
N GLY A 565 23.82 7.02 4.22
CA GLY A 565 23.93 7.82 5.43
C GLY A 565 25.36 7.90 5.98
N ALA A 566 25.50 8.59 7.11
CA ALA A 566 26.72 8.72 7.87
C ALA A 566 27.25 7.35 8.32
N ASN A 567 28.56 7.27 8.60
CA ASN A 567 29.23 6.08 9.12
C ASN A 567 29.01 4.81 8.27
N GLY A 568 28.86 4.99 6.93
CA GLY A 568 28.68 3.89 5.99
C GLY A 568 27.30 3.24 6.03
N ARG A 569 26.35 3.80 6.78
CA ARG A 569 24.99 3.28 6.92
C ARG A 569 24.21 3.43 5.61
N LYS A 570 23.24 2.53 5.43
CA LYS A 570 22.28 2.56 4.33
C LYS A 570 20.87 2.60 4.94
N TYR A 571 19.97 3.30 4.27
CA TYR A 571 18.61 3.51 4.75
C TYR A 571 17.60 3.39 3.63
N LEU A 572 16.37 3.03 4.01
CA LEU A 572 15.18 3.10 3.17
C LEU A 572 14.31 4.24 3.68
N LEU A 573 14.07 5.24 2.83
CA LEU A 573 13.34 6.46 3.17
C LEU A 573 12.08 6.59 2.33
N PRO A 574 10.93 6.99 2.91
CA PRO A 574 9.68 7.12 2.18
C PRO A 574 9.75 8.23 1.15
N ALA A 575 8.97 8.11 0.08
CA ALA A 575 8.74 9.21 -0.84
C ALA A 575 8.10 10.40 -0.10
N ILE A 576 8.40 11.60 -0.61
CA ILE A 576 7.80 12.85 -0.15
C ILE A 576 6.91 13.38 -1.26
N TYR A 577 5.66 13.71 -0.91
CA TYR A 577 4.70 14.29 -1.84
C TYR A 577 5.23 15.63 -2.36
N ASP A 578 5.33 15.81 -3.66
CA ASP A 578 5.72 17.08 -4.26
C ASP A 578 4.45 17.87 -4.64
N PRO A 579 4.10 18.96 -3.92
CA PRO A 579 2.88 19.70 -4.21
C PRO A 579 2.93 20.43 -5.56
N SER A 580 4.11 20.61 -6.17
CA SER A 580 4.24 21.26 -7.47
C SER A 580 3.91 20.31 -8.63
N THR A 581 4.18 19.02 -8.47
CA THR A 581 3.89 18.00 -9.50
C THR A 581 2.68 17.14 -9.15
N SER A 582 2.15 17.24 -7.93
CA SER A 582 1.09 16.39 -7.39
C SER A 582 1.43 14.89 -7.46
N THR A 583 2.70 14.55 -7.21
CA THR A 583 3.19 13.17 -7.26
C THR A 583 4.11 12.86 -6.08
N CYS A 584 4.27 11.58 -5.76
CA CYS A 584 5.24 11.12 -4.78
C CYS A 584 6.66 11.11 -5.38
N SER A 585 7.57 11.85 -4.77
CA SER A 585 8.96 11.96 -5.22
C SER A 585 9.87 10.98 -4.48
N THR A 586 10.63 10.18 -5.23
CA THR A 586 11.58 9.18 -4.72
C THR A 586 13.02 9.58 -5.02
N LEU A 587 13.97 9.04 -4.26
CA LEU A 587 15.41 9.25 -4.53
C LEU A 587 15.91 8.45 -5.74
N VAL A 588 15.35 7.26 -5.97
CA VAL A 588 15.75 6.32 -7.03
C VAL A 588 14.57 5.97 -7.92
#